data_AF-A0ABD7AYP9-F1
#
_entry.id   AF-A0ABD7AYP9-F1
#
_cell.length_a   1.000
_cell.length_b   1.000
_cell.length_c   1.000
_cell.angle_alpha   90.00
_cell.angle_beta   90.00
_cell.angle_gamma   90.00
#
_symmetry.space_group_name_H-M   'P 1'
#
loop_
_entity.id
_entity.type
_entity.pdbx_description
1 polymer ?
#
loop_
_entity_poly.entity_id
_entity_poly.type
_entity_poly.pdbx_seq_one_letter_code
_entity_poly.pdbx_strand_id
1 'polypeptide(L)' 'MGWTEAADLIVKGMRGAINAKTVTYDFERLMDGAKLLKCSEFGAAIIENM' A
#
# COMPACT_ATOMS: atom_id res chain seq x y z
N MET A 1 -21.08 -6.51 7.86
CA MET A 1 -20.77 -7.01 6.50
C MET A 1 -20.21 -8.43 6.54
N GLY A 2 -19.32 -8.78 7.48
CA GLY A 2 -18.83 -10.17 7.60
C GLY A 2 -17.91 -10.60 6.46
N TRP A 3 -17.31 -9.64 5.75
CA TRP A 3 -16.45 -9.89 4.58
C TRP A 3 -14.98 -9.98 5.01
N THR A 4 -14.65 -11.02 5.74
CA THR A 4 -13.31 -11.24 6.30
C THR A 4 -12.26 -11.44 5.21
N GLU A 5 -12.59 -12.21 4.18
CA GLU A 5 -11.69 -12.52 3.07
C GLU A 5 -11.32 -11.28 2.28
N ALA A 6 -12.29 -10.38 2.05
CA ALA A 6 -12.04 -9.11 1.38
C ALA A 6 -11.16 -8.18 2.24
N ALA A 7 -11.38 -8.17 3.56
CA ALA A 7 -10.54 -7.39 4.48
C ALA A 7 -9.09 -7.92 4.50
N ASP A 8 -8.91 -9.23 4.48
CA ASP A 8 -7.59 -9.87 4.45
C ASP A 8 -6.81 -9.50 3.18
N LEU A 9 -7.48 -9.45 2.02
CA LEU A 9 -6.87 -8.99 0.77
C LEU A 9 -6.39 -7.53 0.84
N ILE A 10 -7.20 -6.63 1.42
CA ILE A 10 -6.80 -5.23 1.61
C ILE A 10 -5.59 -5.12 2.53
N VAL A 11 -5.57 -5.87 3.63
CA VAL A 11 -4.43 -5.88 4.57
C VAL A 11 -3.18 -6.43 3.89
N LYS A 12 -3.31 -7.48 3.09
CA LYS A 12 -2.21 -8.03 2.29
C LYS A 12 -1.67 -7.00 1.30
N GLY A 13 -2.54 -6.37 0.51
CA GLY A 13 -2.16 -5.34 -0.46
C GLY A 13 -1.46 -4.15 0.19
N MET A 14 -1.98 -3.66 1.31
CA MET A 14 -1.38 -2.56 2.06
C MET A 14 0.01 -2.93 2.60
N ARG A 15 0.18 -4.14 3.16
CA ARG A 15 1.49 -4.63 3.62
C ARG A 15 2.49 -4.77 2.47
N GLY A 16 2.05 -5.29 1.32
CA GLY A 16 2.90 -5.44 0.14
C GLY A 16 3.40 -4.09 -0.40
N ALA A 17 2.50 -3.11 -0.56
CA ALA A 17 2.87 -1.77 -1.04
C ALA A 17 3.85 -1.05 -0.12
N ILE A 18 3.66 -1.15 1.21
CA ILE A 18 4.58 -0.57 2.20
C ILE A 18 5.93 -1.29 2.20
N ASN A 19 5.95 -2.63 2.14
CA ASN A 19 7.19 -3.42 2.07
C ASN A 19 7.99 -3.17 0.79
N ALA A 20 7.30 -2.94 -0.33
CA ALA A 20 7.91 -2.53 -1.60
C ALA A 20 8.44 -1.08 -1.58
N LYS A 21 8.23 -0.35 -0.48
CA LYS A 21 8.57 1.06 -0.30
C LYS A 21 7.95 1.97 -1.37
N THR A 22 6.80 1.59 -1.93
CA THR A 22 6.04 2.41 -2.90
C THR A 22 4.87 3.05 -2.17
N VAL A 23 5.05 4.26 -1.67
CA VAL A 23 4.19 4.85 -0.63
C VAL A 23 3.93 6.32 -0.87
N THR A 24 2.92 6.87 -0.19
CA THR A 24 2.65 8.31 -0.18
C THR A 24 3.65 9.08 0.68
N TYR A 25 3.63 10.40 0.54
CA TYR A 25 4.57 11.34 1.19
C TYR A 25 4.74 11.13 2.70
N ASP A 26 3.68 10.75 3.40
CA ASP A 26 3.73 10.57 4.86
C ASP A 26 4.65 9.45 5.31
N PHE A 27 4.77 8.39 4.51
CA PHE A 27 5.70 7.30 4.75
C PHE A 27 7.05 7.56 4.10
N GLU A 28 7.07 8.08 2.88
CA GLU A 28 8.31 8.30 2.12
C GLU A 28 9.31 9.16 2.90
N ARG A 29 8.86 10.24 3.55
CA ARG A 29 9.73 11.09 4.38
C ARG A 29 10.36 10.39 5.60
N LEU A 30 9.89 9.19 5.95
CA LEU A 30 10.37 8.37 7.05
C LEU A 30 11.11 7.11 6.58
N MET A 31 11.20 6.88 5.26
CA MET A 31 11.72 5.64 4.67
C MET A 31 12.83 5.95 3.65
N ASP A 32 14.05 5.50 3.93
CA ASP A 32 15.14 5.65 2.99
C ASP A 32 14.93 4.80 1.72
N GLY A 33 15.13 5.43 0.56
CA GLY A 33 14.96 4.83 -0.77
C GLY A 33 13.52 4.48 -1.13
N ALA A 34 12.51 5.11 -0.51
CA ALA A 34 11.12 4.91 -0.88
C ALA A 34 10.74 5.67 -2.17
N LYS A 35 9.86 5.06 -2.97
CA LYS A 35 9.26 5.67 -4.15
C LYS A 35 8.00 6.43 -3.73
N LEU A 36 8.04 7.75 -3.87
CA LEU A 36 6.90 8.63 -3.65
C LEU A 36 5.80 8.41 -4.70
N LEU A 37 4.57 8.18 -4.23
CA LEU A 37 3.36 8.03 -5.05
C LEU A 37 2.28 9.05 -4.68
N LYS A 38 1.40 9.37 -5.63
CA LYS A 38 0.13 10.06 -5.38
C LYS A 38 -0.90 9.11 -4.76
N CYS A 39 -1.97 9.67 -4.21
CA CYS A 39 -3.05 8.90 -3.56
C CYS A 39 -3.64 7.81 -4.47
N SER A 40 -3.96 8.15 -5.73
CA SER A 40 -4.51 7.18 -6.70
C SER A 40 -3.51 6.09 -7.10
N GLU A 41 -2.24 6.46 -7.23
CA GLU A 41 -1.15 5.53 -7.56
C GLU A 41 -0.85 4.58 -6.40
N PHE A 42 -0.97 5.03 -5.16
CA PHE A 42 -0.86 4.17 -3.99
C PHE A 42 -2.03 3.19 -3.91
N GLY A 43 -3.24 3.61 -4.28
CA GLY A 43 -4.37 2.70 -4.45
C GLY A 43 -4.10 1.60 -5.48
N ALA A 44 -3.51 1.95 -6.62
CA ALA A 44 -3.07 0.97 -7.62
C ALA A 44 -2.00 0.02 -7.06
N ALA A 45 -1.00 0.54 -6.34
CA ALA A 45 0.04 -0.27 -5.70
C ALA A 45 -0.54 -1.25 -4.67
N ILE A 46 -1.56 -0.87 -3.92
CA ILE A 46 -2.27 -1.77 -3.01
C ILE A 46 -2.93 -2.90 -3.80
N ILE A 47 -3.65 -2.58 -4.88
CA ILE A 47 -4.33 -3.57 -5.74
C ILE A 47 -3.32 -4.56 -6.37
N GLU A 48 -2.18 -4.08 -6.84
CA GLU A 48 -1.10 -4.91 -7.39
C GLU A 48 -0.51 -5.90 -6.37
N ASN A 49 -0.64 -5.61 -5.07
CA ASN A 49 -0.11 -6.42 -3.98
C ASN A 49 -1.18 -7.25 -3.24
N MET A 50 -2.47 -7.14 -3.62
CA MET A 50 -3.56 -7.94 -3.03
C MET A 50 -3.39 -9.44 -3.30
#